data_AF-A0A8A3P8Q8-F1
#
_entry.id   AF-A0A8A3P8Q8-F1
#
_cell.length_a   1.000
_cell.length_b   1.000
_cell.length_c   1.000
_cell.angle_alpha   90.00
_cell.angle_beta   90.00
_cell.angle_gamma   90.00
#
_symmetry.space_group_name_H-M   'P 1'
#
loop_
_entity.id
_entity.type
_entity.pdbx_description
1 polymer ?
#
loop_
_entity_poly.entity_id
_entity_poly.type
_entity_poly.pdbx_seq_one_letter_code
_entity_poly.pdbx_strand_id
1 'polypeptide(L)'
;MIKVISPYVYKLELLASMGNHPMFNVNLLHPITDDPLPKQRNPPPLPIEIEGIEQFKVEEILDSRIEHCNRKSPHLKYTVKWISYDNPTKEPAKYLEDCPELITTFHRRYPKKPSPYNFSRLNKAWA
;
A
#
# COMPACT_ATOMS: atom_id res chain seq x y z
N MET A 1 -20.80 -16.61 17.51
CA MET A 1 -20.52 -17.72 16.61
C MET A 1 -21.68 -17.93 15.63
N ILE A 2 -21.40 -18.09 14.34
CA ILE A 2 -22.40 -18.35 13.31
C ILE A 2 -22.75 -19.85 13.35
N LYS A 3 -24.04 -20.21 13.37
CA LYS A 3 -24.48 -21.62 13.33
C LYS A 3 -25.25 -21.89 12.05
N VAL A 4 -24.77 -22.86 11.27
CA VAL A 4 -25.49 -23.38 10.09
C VAL A 4 -26.68 -24.19 10.60
N ILE A 5 -27.90 -23.82 10.20
CA ILE A 5 -29.12 -24.55 10.55
C ILE A 5 -29.57 -25.42 9.38
N SER A 6 -29.49 -24.87 8.17
CA SER A 6 -29.76 -25.58 6.92
C SER A 6 -28.92 -24.95 5.80
N PRO A 7 -28.84 -25.57 4.60
CA PRO A 7 -28.14 -24.98 3.45
C PRO A 7 -28.60 -23.57 3.09
N TYR A 8 -29.80 -23.19 3.52
CA TYR A 8 -30.43 -21.92 3.19
C TYR A 8 -30.55 -20.95 4.38
N VAL A 9 -30.22 -21.37 5.60
CA VAL A 9 -30.46 -20.57 6.81
C VAL A 9 -29.29 -20.65 7.79
N TYR A 10 -28.82 -19.47 8.18
CA TYR A 10 -27.83 -19.29 9.23
C TYR A 10 -28.45 -18.61 10.43
N LYS A 11 -28.07 -19.07 11.62
CA LYS A 11 -28.31 -18.34 12.85
C LYS A 11 -27.09 -17.48 13.15
N LEU A 12 -27.27 -16.16 13.16
CA LEU A 12 -26.26 -15.19 13.56
C LEU A 12 -26.40 -14.88 15.05
N GLU A 13 -25.28 -14.63 15.71
CA GLU A 13 -25.32 -13.97 17.02
C GLU A 13 -25.44 -12.46 16.79
N LEU A 14 -26.60 -11.90 17.15
CA LEU A 14 -26.84 -10.47 17.10
C LEU A 14 -26.57 -9.85 18.47
N LEU A 15 -26.21 -8.56 18.49
CA LEU A 15 -26.15 -7.79 19.73
C LEU A 15 -27.54 -7.74 20.37
N ALA A 16 -27.63 -7.84 21.70
CA ALA A 16 -28.91 -7.85 22.43
C ALA A 16 -29.78 -6.61 22.17
N SER A 17 -29.17 -5.49 21.81
CA SER A 17 -29.84 -4.24 21.43
C SER A 17 -30.56 -4.31 20.07
N MET A 18 -30.23 -5.28 19.22
CA MET A 18 -30.76 -5.35 17.86
C MET A 18 -32.19 -5.88 17.79
N GLY A 19 -32.73 -6.47 18.87
CA GLY A 19 -34.15 -6.88 19.00
C GLY A 19 -34.71 -7.87 17.96
N ASN A 20 -33.92 -8.20 16.95
CA ASN A 20 -34.33 -8.91 15.75
C ASN A 20 -34.11 -10.41 15.89
N HIS A 21 -34.88 -11.19 15.14
CA HIS A 21 -34.73 -12.63 15.10
C HIS A 21 -33.37 -13.01 14.50
N PRO A 22 -32.56 -13.85 15.17
CA PRO A 22 -31.19 -14.16 14.74
C PRO A 22 -31.08 -15.10 13.53
N MET A 23 -32.16 -15.37 12.79
CA MET A 23 -32.16 -16.34 11.69
C MET A 23 -32.27 -15.61 10.36
N PHE A 24 -31.29 -15.81 9.50
CA PHE A 24 -31.18 -15.15 8.22
C PHE A 24 -31.05 -16.19 7.12
N ASN A 25 -31.79 -16.00 6.04
CA ASN A 25 -31.59 -16.78 4.83
C ASN A 25 -30.24 -16.41 4.21
N VAL A 26 -29.55 -17.34 3.55
CA VAL A 26 -28.27 -17.05 2.85
C VAL A 26 -28.42 -15.93 1.85
N ASN A 27 -29.58 -15.81 1.20
CA ASN A 27 -29.87 -14.72 0.26
C ASN A 27 -29.91 -13.34 0.94
N LEU A 28 -30.04 -13.28 2.27
CA LEU A 28 -29.98 -12.06 3.07
C LEU A 28 -28.59 -11.81 3.66
N LEU A 29 -27.64 -12.72 3.41
CA LEU A 29 -26.28 -12.66 3.93
C LEU A 29 -25.28 -12.53 2.79
N HIS A 30 -24.37 -11.57 2.92
CA HIS A 30 -23.24 -11.44 2.01
C HIS A 30 -21.98 -11.94 2.71
N PRO A 31 -21.17 -12.81 2.07
CA PRO A 31 -19.84 -13.14 2.55
C PRO A 31 -19.00 -11.87 2.66
N ILE A 32 -18.31 -11.68 3.78
CA ILE A 32 -17.28 -10.65 3.89
C ILE A 32 -16.02 -11.23 3.26
N THR A 33 -15.61 -10.67 2.12
CA THR A 33 -14.46 -11.16 1.35
C THR A 33 -13.18 -10.46 1.79
N ASP A 34 -13.05 -9.14 1.62
CA ASP A 34 -11.78 -8.44 1.84
C ASP A 34 -11.95 -6.91 2.10
N ASP A 35 -13.16 -6.46 2.46
CA ASP A 35 -13.51 -5.04 2.56
C ASP A 35 -14.06 -4.71 3.97
N PRO A 36 -13.20 -4.27 4.91
CA PRO A 36 -13.67 -3.84 6.22
C PRO A 36 -14.58 -2.61 6.08
N LEU A 37 -15.65 -2.52 6.89
CA LEU A 37 -16.46 -1.29 6.96
C LEU A 37 -15.54 -0.06 7.15
N PRO A 38 -15.91 1.16 6.73
CA PRO A 38 -15.04 2.34 6.83
C PRO A 38 -14.44 2.59 8.24
N LYS A 39 -15.11 2.13 9.31
CA LYS A 39 -14.64 2.18 10.71
C LYS A 39 -13.79 0.97 11.16
N GLN A 40 -13.61 -0.02 10.30
CA GLN A 40 -12.91 -1.28 10.55
C GLN A 40 -11.60 -1.40 9.77
N ARG A 41 -11.21 -0.37 9.00
CA ARG A 41 -9.86 -0.33 8.45
C ARG A 41 -8.87 -0.30 9.61
N ASN A 42 -7.88 -1.21 9.58
CA ASN A 42 -6.79 -1.13 10.54
C ASN A 42 -6.13 0.24 10.37
N PRO A 43 -5.87 0.96 11.48
CA PRO A 43 -5.08 2.17 11.40
C PRO A 43 -3.75 1.82 10.72
N PRO A 44 -3.21 2.72 9.90
CA PRO A 44 -1.91 2.48 9.32
C PRO A 44 -0.88 2.20 10.42
N PRO A 45 0.12 1.34 10.15
CA PRO A 45 1.17 1.08 11.12
C PRO A 45 1.83 2.39 11.51
N LEU A 46 2.11 2.56 12.81
CA LEU A 46 2.86 3.71 13.28
C LEU A 46 4.24 3.75 12.60
N PRO A 47 4.77 4.94 12.28
CA PRO A 47 6.13 5.06 11.79
C PRO A 47 7.12 4.51 12.81
N ILE A 48 8.21 3.96 12.31
CA ILE A 48 9.33 3.46 13.11
C ILE A 48 10.37 4.58 13.16
N GLU A 49 10.81 4.97 14.35
CA GLU A 49 11.89 5.94 14.48
C GLU A 49 13.24 5.23 14.36
N ILE A 50 14.01 5.59 13.34
CA ILE A 50 15.37 5.09 13.11
C ILE A 50 16.28 6.33 13.02
N GLU A 51 17.28 6.41 13.90
CA GLU A 51 18.21 7.55 13.96
C GLU A 51 17.55 8.92 14.12
N GLY A 52 16.39 8.99 14.79
CA GLY A 52 15.63 10.22 14.97
C GLY A 52 14.79 10.63 13.75
N ILE A 53 14.67 9.75 12.75
CA ILE A 53 13.87 9.96 11.54
C ILE A 53 12.73 8.94 11.50
N GLU A 54 11.51 9.42 11.29
CA GLU A 54 10.33 8.56 11.09
C GLU A 54 10.42 7.85 9.74
N GLN A 55 10.40 6.52 9.77
CA GLN A 55 10.34 5.66 8.61
C GLN A 55 8.99 4.95 8.51
N PHE A 56 8.44 4.89 7.30
CA PHE A 56 7.16 4.25 7.01
C PHE A 56 7.38 2.97 6.21
N LYS A 57 6.56 1.94 6.49
CA LYS A 57 6.70 0.66 5.81
C LYS A 57 6.15 0.74 4.37
N VAL A 58 7.03 0.49 3.42
CA VAL A 58 6.69 0.44 1.99
C VAL A 58 6.04 -0.90 1.65
N GLU A 59 4.97 -0.87 0.87
CA GLU A 59 4.33 -2.06 0.30
C GLU A 59 4.96 -2.43 -1.05
N GLU A 60 5.00 -1.48 -1.99
CA GLU A 60 5.56 -1.68 -3.32
C GLU A 60 5.93 -0.35 -3.99
N ILE A 61 6.82 -0.43 -4.99
CA ILE A 61 7.12 0.70 -5.89
C ILE A 61 6.26 0.55 -7.15
N LEU A 62 5.46 1.56 -7.44
CA LEU A 62 4.51 1.57 -8.56
C LEU A 62 5.09 2.16 -9.84
N ASP A 63 5.91 3.20 -9.74
CA ASP A 63 6.49 3.89 -10.89
C ASP A 63 7.82 4.57 -10.53
N SER A 64 8.64 4.89 -11.53
CA SER A 64 9.81 5.76 -11.37
C SER A 64 9.88 6.78 -12.50
N ARG A 65 10.23 8.03 -12.15
CA ARG A 65 10.28 9.15 -13.09
C ARG A 65 11.42 10.11 -12.75
N ILE A 66 11.99 10.71 -13.78
CA ILE A 66 12.93 11.83 -13.64
C ILE A 66 12.10 13.11 -13.67
N GLU A 67 12.18 13.87 -12.59
CA GLU A 67 11.61 15.21 -12.52
C GLU A 67 12.66 16.24 -12.93
N HIS A 68 12.31 17.06 -13.91
CA HIS A 68 13.15 18.15 -14.40
C HIS A 68 12.63 19.46 -13.83
N CYS A 69 13.52 20.30 -13.29
CA CYS A 69 13.17 21.63 -12.83
C CYS A 69 14.08 22.65 -13.50
N ASN A 70 13.53 23.75 -13.99
CA ASN A 70 14.26 24.76 -14.79
C ASN A 70 15.53 25.36 -14.14
N ARG A 71 15.69 25.20 -12.82
CA ARG A 71 16.82 25.76 -12.04
C ARG A 71 17.56 24.74 -11.18
N LYS A 72 17.21 23.45 -11.27
CA LYS A 72 17.85 22.38 -10.47
C LYS A 72 18.20 21.23 -11.40
N SER A 73 19.26 20.49 -11.04
CA SER A 73 19.56 19.22 -11.70
C SER A 73 18.31 18.35 -11.74
N PRO A 74 18.13 17.49 -12.75
CA PRO A 74 17.05 16.51 -12.72
C PRO A 74 17.20 15.63 -11.46
N HIS A 75 16.09 15.08 -10.95
CA HIS A 75 16.14 14.16 -9.82
C HIS A 75 15.21 12.96 -10.06
N LEU A 76 15.64 11.78 -9.63
CA LEU A 76 14.85 10.56 -9.68
C LEU A 76 13.87 10.52 -8.50
N LYS A 77 12.59 10.29 -8.81
CA LYS A 77 11.54 10.00 -7.84
C LYS A 77 10.87 8.67 -8.12
N TYR A 78 10.43 8.02 -7.06
CA TYR A 78 9.62 6.80 -7.08
C TYR A 78 8.22 7.09 -6.59
N THR A 79 7.23 6.46 -7.21
CA THR A 79 5.86 6.44 -6.69
C THR A 79 5.73 5.23 -5.79
N VAL A 80 5.55 5.48 -4.49
CA VAL A 80 5.62 4.48 -3.42
C VAL A 80 4.21 4.21 -2.92
N LYS A 81 3.81 2.94 -2.91
CA LYS A 81 2.61 2.49 -2.21
C LYS A 81 3.00 2.11 -0.78
N TRP A 82 2.28 2.65 0.19
CA TRP A 82 2.56 2.44 1.61
C TRP A 82 1.60 1.41 2.18
N ILE A 83 2.09 0.60 3.13
CA ILE A 83 1.23 -0.39 3.79
C ILE A 83 0.11 0.33 4.54
N SER A 84 -1.13 -0.10 4.29
CA SER A 84 -2.34 0.43 4.92
C SER A 84 -2.66 1.90 4.61
N TYR A 85 -2.07 2.48 3.55
CA TYR A 85 -2.50 3.78 3.01
C TYR A 85 -2.94 3.65 1.55
N ASP A 86 -4.09 4.25 1.23
CA ASP A 86 -4.66 4.17 -0.11
C ASP A 86 -3.91 5.01 -1.16
N ASN A 87 -3.25 6.08 -0.72
CA ASN A 87 -2.69 7.09 -1.60
C ASN A 87 -1.17 6.92 -1.73
N PRO A 88 -0.66 6.54 -2.92
CA PRO A 88 0.76 6.52 -3.19
C PRO A 88 1.35 7.93 -3.21
N THR A 89 2.59 8.09 -2.75
CA THR A 89 3.31 9.38 -2.78
C THR A 89 4.55 9.31 -3.66
N LYS A 90 5.07 10.46 -4.08
CA LYS A 90 6.27 10.56 -4.93
C LYS A 90 7.49 10.91 -4.09
N GLU A 91 8.26 9.89 -3.71
CA GLU A 91 9.43 10.05 -2.86
C GLU A 91 10.74 10.16 -3.66
N PRO A 92 11.69 10.98 -3.20
CA PRO A 92 13.06 10.98 -3.72
C PRO A 92 13.72 9.60 -3.61
N ALA A 93 14.55 9.25 -4.60
CA ALA A 93 15.29 7.97 -4.58
C ALA A 93 16.12 7.73 -3.30
N LYS A 94 16.65 8.81 -2.70
CA LYS A 94 17.42 8.75 -1.45
C LYS A 94 16.66 8.21 -0.24
N TYR A 95 15.32 8.29 -0.24
CA TYR A 95 14.51 7.80 0.89
C TYR A 95 14.25 6.29 0.82
N LEU A 96 14.66 5.64 -0.27
CA LEU A 96 14.51 4.20 -0.47
C LEU A 96 15.86 3.46 -0.41
N GLU A 97 16.92 4.13 0.08
CA GLU A 97 18.25 3.54 0.22
C GLU A 97 18.25 2.32 1.17
N ASP A 98 17.38 2.35 2.18
CA ASP A 98 17.19 1.26 3.14
C ASP A 98 16.38 0.06 2.59
N CYS A 99 15.85 0.14 1.35
CA CYS A 99 15.03 -0.90 0.73
C CYS A 99 15.51 -1.29 -0.69
N PRO A 100 16.78 -1.75 -0.85
CA PRO A 100 17.35 -2.09 -2.15
C PRO A 100 16.61 -3.24 -2.86
N GLU A 101 15.99 -4.13 -2.11
CA GLU A 101 15.22 -5.27 -2.64
C GLU A 101 13.97 -4.82 -3.41
N LEU A 102 13.27 -3.79 -2.92
CA LEU A 102 12.09 -3.23 -3.60
C LEU A 102 12.49 -2.54 -4.91
N ILE A 103 13.57 -1.76 -4.88
CA ILE A 103 14.13 -1.12 -6.07
C ILE A 103 14.54 -2.17 -7.10
N THR A 104 15.23 -3.22 -6.67
CA THR A 104 15.69 -4.30 -7.54
C THR A 104 14.51 -5.05 -8.16
N THR A 105 13.50 -5.38 -7.36
CA THR A 105 12.29 -6.07 -7.81
C THR A 105 11.52 -5.24 -8.84
N PHE A 106 11.37 -3.94 -8.60
CA PHE A 106 10.73 -3.01 -9.52
C PHE A 106 11.47 -2.93 -10.86
N HIS A 107 12.79 -2.72 -10.85
CA HIS A 107 13.58 -2.58 -12.09
C HIS A 107 13.75 -3.89 -12.84
N ARG A 108 13.68 -5.04 -12.15
CA ARG A 108 13.58 -6.34 -12.83
C ARG A 108 12.29 -6.45 -13.64
N ARG A 109 11.18 -5.94 -13.11
CA ARG A 109 9.87 -5.93 -13.80
C ARG A 109 9.81 -4.86 -14.89
N TYR A 110 10.43 -3.71 -14.66
CA TYR A 110 10.40 -2.56 -15.57
C TYR A 110 11.81 -2.04 -15.91
N PRO A 111 12.62 -2.81 -16.67
CA PRO A 111 14.04 -2.50 -16.89
C PRO A 111 14.31 -1.21 -17.67
N LYS A 112 13.31 -0.70 -18.41
CA LYS A 112 13.41 0.56 -19.17
C LYS A 112 13.09 1.81 -18.35
N LYS A 113 12.59 1.64 -17.11
CA LYS A 113 12.25 2.78 -16.26
C LYS A 113 13.51 3.45 -15.70
N PRO A 114 13.45 4.75 -15.38
CA PRO A 114 14.59 5.44 -14.78
C PRO A 114 15.05 4.77 -13.48
N SER A 115 16.32 4.36 -13.44
CA SER A 115 16.95 3.73 -12.28
C SER A 115 18.10 4.60 -11.78
N PRO A 116 18.56 4.43 -10.52
CA PRO A 116 19.67 5.21 -9.97
C PRO A 116 20.96 4.96 -10.77
N TYR A 117 21.13 3.74 -11.30
CA TYR A 117 22.24 3.36 -12.16
C TYR A 117 22.20 4.08 -13.52
N ASN A 118 21.05 4.13 -14.19
CA ASN A 118 20.92 4.81 -15.48
C ASN A 118 20.97 6.34 -15.33
N PHE A 119 20.46 6.86 -14.21
CA PHE A 119 20.43 8.28 -13.90
C PHE A 119 21.82 8.87 -13.64
N SER A 120 22.69 8.14 -12.93
CA SER A 120 24.07 8.57 -12.67
C SER A 120 24.91 8.67 -13.95
N ARG A 121 24.67 7.82 -14.96
CA ARG A 121 25.30 7.91 -16.30
C ARG A 121 24.84 9.14 -17.09
N LEU A 122 23.55 9.50 -16.98
CA LEU A 122 23.02 10.69 -17.64
C LEU A 122 23.67 11.96 -17.08
N ASN A 123 23.85 12.07 -15.76
CA ASN A 123 24.46 13.25 -15.13
C ASN A 123 25.96 13.48 -15.43
N LYS A 124 26.66 12.46 -15.95
CA LYS A 124 28.08 12.59 -16.37
C LYS A 124 28.26 12.96 -17.83
N ALA A 125 27.23 12.86 -18.66
CA ALA A 125 27.35 13.08 -20.11
C ALA A 125 27.22 14.56 -20.53
N TRP A 126 26.99 15.46 -19.57
CA TRP A 126 26.81 16.91 -19.81
C TRP A 126 27.61 17.80 -18.83
N ALA A 127 28.56 17.21 -18.10
CA ALA A 127 29.61 17.92 -17.37
C ALA A 127 30.91 17.86 -18.16
#